data_AF-A0A6G3WSN1-F1
#
_entry.id   AF-A0A6G3WSN1-F1
#
_cell.length_a   1.000
_cell.length_b   1.000
_cell.length_c   1.000
_cell.angle_alpha   90.00
_cell.angle_beta   90.00
_cell.angle_gamma   90.00
#
_symmetry.space_group_name_H-M   'P 1'
#
loop_
_entity.id
_entity.type
_entity.pdbx_description
1 polymer ?
#
loop_
_entity_poly.entity_id
_entity_poly.type
_entity_poly.pdbx_seq_one_letter_code
_entity_poly.pdbx_strand_id
1 'polypeptide(L)'
;MIDACLDPVGMAERAPERAAGLPMTVCIGTAGRGRLKSVMLRTVLHLLCGSPLDSGDAPAPVGLEGITTFTDVHLLSARIIHAHACGRPHAVTDAEQSRLISLLALGRNRVLWEASATTHLLGLHAVHTFRPGDPVLDDGLLRLCLAVNADDGVPFLVSHDLWLTAVAGLAFTGEDTLAPYVLRMADLVASWQAPDGSWPFAIGMRQTYVDTTTRCMEFLHAADPDRYRETRDKATAYLTDIAGPDGGCPTWVRGDTRTWT
;
A
#
# COMPACT_ATOMS: atom_id res chain seq x y z
N MET A 1 19.17 8.83 -4.37
CA MET A 1 17.94 8.20 -4.91
C MET A 1 17.78 8.55 -6.39
N ILE A 2 17.82 9.84 -6.77
CA ILE A 2 17.85 10.27 -8.17
C ILE A 2 19.04 9.65 -8.93
N ASP A 3 20.25 9.69 -8.35
CA ASP A 3 21.44 9.08 -8.97
C ASP A 3 21.35 7.55 -9.14
N ALA A 4 20.54 6.87 -8.34
CA ALA A 4 20.35 5.42 -8.44
C ALA A 4 19.38 5.02 -9.55
N CYS A 5 18.53 5.94 -9.99
CA CYS A 5 17.68 5.76 -11.17
C CYS A 5 18.44 6.05 -12.47
N LEU A 6 19.55 6.81 -12.41
CA LEU A 6 20.32 7.23 -13.58
C LEU A 6 21.50 6.30 -13.89
N ASP A 7 22.04 5.59 -12.89
CA ASP A 7 23.10 4.57 -13.08
C ASP A 7 22.89 3.39 -12.11
N PRO A 8 22.01 2.44 -12.47
CA PRO A 8 21.66 1.31 -11.60
C PRO A 8 22.82 0.31 -11.45
N VAL A 9 23.67 0.16 -12.46
CA VAL A 9 24.80 -0.79 -12.45
C VAL A 9 25.95 -0.26 -11.59
N GLY A 10 26.33 1.02 -11.75
CA GLY A 10 27.36 1.64 -10.91
C GLY A 10 26.94 1.82 -9.45
N MET A 11 25.64 1.88 -9.17
CA MET A 11 25.12 1.86 -7.80
C MET A 11 25.13 0.48 -7.17
N ALA A 12 24.83 -0.59 -7.92
CA ALA A 12 24.83 -1.96 -7.38
C ALA A 12 26.22 -2.37 -6.84
N GLU A 13 27.28 -1.99 -7.54
CA GLU A 13 28.66 -2.28 -7.13
C GLU A 13 29.11 -1.50 -5.88
N ARG A 14 28.60 -0.28 -5.69
CA ARG A 14 28.97 0.63 -4.59
C ARG A 14 27.98 0.65 -3.42
N ALA A 15 26.89 -0.10 -3.54
CA ALA A 15 25.86 -0.22 -2.51
C ALA A 15 26.39 -0.68 -1.14
N PRO A 16 27.33 -1.66 -1.04
CA PRO A 16 27.84 -2.13 0.24
C PRO A 16 28.63 -1.04 0.99
N GLU A 17 29.50 -0.30 0.27
CA GLU A 17 30.35 0.75 0.87
C GLU A 17 29.54 1.99 1.27
N ARG A 18 28.53 2.36 0.48
CA ARG A 18 27.64 3.48 0.83
C ARG A 18 26.67 3.14 1.95
N ALA A 19 26.19 1.90 2.03
CA ALA A 19 25.40 1.44 3.16
C ALA A 19 26.21 1.47 4.47
N ALA A 20 27.51 1.16 4.41
CA ALA A 20 28.42 1.23 5.55
C ALA A 20 28.72 2.69 6.02
N GLY A 21 28.64 3.67 5.12
CA GLY A 21 28.90 5.09 5.39
C GLY A 21 27.68 5.92 5.79
N LEU A 22 26.47 5.36 5.76
CA LEU A 22 25.26 6.07 6.19
C LEU A 22 25.25 6.16 7.73
N PRO A 23 25.28 7.37 8.32
CA PRO A 23 25.04 7.49 9.75
C PRO A 23 23.62 6.97 10.03
N MET A 24 23.54 5.90 10.82
CA MET A 24 22.30 5.37 11.40
C MET A 24 21.77 6.36 12.44
N THR A 25 21.50 7.59 12.03
CA THR A 25 20.78 8.55 12.86
C THR A 25 19.33 8.14 12.83
N VAL A 26 18.96 7.31 13.80
CA VAL A 26 17.56 7.04 14.13
C VAL A 26 16.93 8.38 14.47
N CYS A 27 16.07 8.91 13.59
CA CYS A 27 15.19 10.01 13.96
C CYS A 27 14.34 9.55 15.15
N ILE A 28 14.57 10.15 16.33
CA ILE A 28 13.91 9.81 17.59
C ILE A 28 12.43 10.28 17.60
N GLY A 29 11.97 11.01 16.59
CA GLY A 29 10.55 11.24 16.35
C GLY A 29 9.93 10.12 15.52
N THR A 30 8.96 9.36 16.07
CA THR A 30 8.19 8.23 15.47
C THR A 30 8.73 6.80 15.69
N ALA A 31 9.07 6.44 16.93
CA ALA A 31 9.65 5.15 17.32
C ALA A 31 9.00 3.86 16.75
N GLY A 32 7.73 3.87 16.34
CA GLY A 32 7.05 2.71 15.72
C GLY A 32 7.19 2.57 14.19
N ARG A 33 7.02 3.65 13.40
CA ARG A 33 7.00 3.57 11.92
C ARG A 33 8.40 3.61 11.30
N GLY A 34 9.33 4.36 11.90
CA GLY A 34 10.75 4.30 11.49
C GLY A 34 11.31 2.89 11.63
N ARG A 35 10.92 2.19 12.70
CA ARG A 35 11.27 0.78 12.92
C ARG A 35 10.67 -0.12 11.84
N LEU A 36 9.38 0.00 11.53
CA LEU A 36 8.78 -0.84 10.47
C LEU A 36 9.45 -0.63 9.11
N LYS A 37 9.69 0.61 8.70
CA LYS A 37 10.40 0.90 7.42
C LYS A 37 11.81 0.29 7.41
N SER A 38 12.54 0.40 8.51
CA SER A 38 13.88 -0.20 8.66
C SER A 38 13.83 -1.73 8.56
N VAL A 39 12.88 -2.36 9.27
CA VAL A 39 12.70 -3.82 9.25
C VAL A 39 12.31 -4.31 7.85
N MET A 40 11.44 -3.59 7.16
CA MET A 40 11.06 -3.89 5.78
C MET A 40 12.24 -3.80 4.82
N LEU A 41 13.06 -2.74 4.93
CA LEU A 41 14.26 -2.59 4.11
C LEU A 41 15.25 -3.75 4.37
N ARG A 42 15.51 -4.10 5.63
CA ARG A 42 16.37 -5.23 6.00
C ARG A 42 15.84 -6.55 5.43
N THR A 43 14.52 -6.75 5.49
CA THR A 43 13.86 -7.95 4.93
C THR A 43 14.07 -8.03 3.42
N VAL A 44 13.92 -6.92 2.70
CA VAL A 44 14.16 -6.87 1.25
C VAL A 44 15.64 -7.14 0.93
N LEU A 45 16.57 -6.52 1.66
CA LEU A 45 18.00 -6.79 1.48
C LEU A 45 18.34 -8.26 1.76
N HIS A 46 17.73 -8.87 2.76
CA HIS A 46 17.87 -10.31 3.01
C HIS A 46 17.42 -11.14 1.80
N LEU A 47 16.24 -10.85 1.24
CA LEU A 47 15.71 -11.58 0.08
C LEU A 47 16.56 -11.39 -1.18
N LEU A 48 17.12 -10.19 -1.41
CA LEU A 48 17.86 -9.88 -2.63
C LEU A 48 19.32 -10.32 -2.58
N CYS A 49 20.00 -10.17 -1.44
CA CYS A 49 21.44 -10.40 -1.34
C CYS A 49 21.86 -11.24 -0.13
N GLY A 50 20.93 -11.85 0.60
CA GLY A 50 21.23 -12.69 1.75
C GLY A 50 21.77 -11.93 2.96
N SER A 51 21.53 -10.61 3.04
CA SER A 51 21.89 -9.82 4.22
C SER A 51 21.36 -10.50 5.50
N PRO A 52 22.16 -10.59 6.57
CA PRO A 52 21.70 -11.23 7.81
C PRO A 52 20.53 -10.46 8.42
N LEU A 53 19.63 -11.22 9.04
CA LEU A 53 18.51 -10.70 9.83
C LEU A 53 18.71 -11.06 11.30
N ASP A 54 18.42 -10.12 12.19
CA ASP A 54 18.47 -10.33 13.63
C ASP A 54 17.09 -10.62 14.19
N SER A 55 16.97 -11.66 15.01
CA SER A 55 15.68 -12.03 15.64
C SER A 55 15.07 -10.91 16.51
N GLY A 56 15.89 -9.99 17.02
CA GLY A 56 15.44 -8.81 17.77
C GLY A 56 14.77 -7.73 16.92
N ASP A 57 14.94 -7.79 15.59
CA ASP A 57 14.33 -6.86 14.65
C ASP A 57 12.95 -7.32 14.17
N ALA A 58 12.58 -8.57 14.44
CA ALA A 58 11.30 -9.11 14.00
C ALA A 58 10.13 -8.17 14.45
N PRO A 59 9.17 -7.88 13.55
CA PRO A 59 8.01 -7.09 13.93
C PRO A 59 7.21 -7.78 15.03
N ALA A 60 6.51 -7.00 15.86
CA ALA A 60 5.59 -7.56 16.86
C ALA A 60 4.42 -8.29 16.18
N PRO A 61 3.78 -9.27 16.84
CA PRO A 61 2.62 -9.98 16.31
C PRO A 61 1.52 -9.02 15.83
N VAL A 62 0.87 -9.37 14.73
CA VAL A 62 -0.24 -8.58 14.18
C VAL A 62 -1.48 -8.80 15.04
N GLY A 63 -2.06 -7.72 15.57
CA GLY A 63 -3.32 -7.76 16.32
C GLY A 63 -4.49 -8.30 15.48
N LEU A 64 -5.57 -8.71 16.14
CA LEU A 64 -6.78 -9.19 15.48
C LEU A 64 -7.39 -8.12 14.56
N GLU A 65 -7.36 -6.87 15.00
CA GLU A 65 -7.73 -5.69 14.21
C GLU A 65 -6.44 -5.08 13.64
N GLY A 66 -6.15 -5.40 12.38
CA GLY A 66 -5.03 -4.81 11.65
C GLY A 66 -5.24 -3.29 11.44
N ILE A 67 -4.16 -2.55 11.23
CA ILE A 67 -4.25 -1.09 10.97
C ILE A 67 -4.68 -0.83 9.53
N THR A 68 -4.05 -1.53 8.59
CA THR A 68 -4.38 -1.50 7.17
C THR A 68 -4.08 -2.86 6.58
N THR A 69 -4.76 -3.23 5.51
CA THR A 69 -4.47 -4.49 4.82
C THR A 69 -3.01 -4.55 4.36
N PHE A 70 -2.44 -3.42 3.91
CA PHE A 70 -1.03 -3.32 3.54
C PHE A 70 -0.10 -3.60 4.71
N THR A 71 -0.35 -2.94 5.84
CA THR A 71 0.47 -3.12 7.04
C THR A 71 0.41 -4.56 7.53
N ASP A 72 -0.75 -5.21 7.45
CA ASP A 72 -0.90 -6.61 7.82
C ASP A 72 -0.05 -7.52 6.92
N VAL A 73 -0.10 -7.35 5.60
CA VAL A 73 0.73 -8.14 4.68
C VAL A 73 2.21 -7.87 4.94
N HIS A 74 2.63 -6.62 5.13
CA HIS A 74 4.02 -6.26 5.42
C HIS A 74 4.51 -6.89 6.73
N LEU A 75 3.74 -6.76 7.82
CA LEU A 75 4.11 -7.29 9.12
C LEU A 75 4.15 -8.82 9.14
N LEU A 76 3.11 -9.48 8.60
CA LEU A 76 3.05 -10.94 8.53
C LEU A 76 4.21 -11.48 7.71
N SER A 77 4.46 -10.89 6.53
CA SER A 77 5.51 -11.35 5.64
C SER A 77 6.90 -11.16 6.27
N ALA A 78 7.18 -9.98 6.82
CA ALA A 78 8.46 -9.73 7.50
C ALA A 78 8.65 -10.65 8.71
N ARG A 79 7.63 -10.90 9.53
CA ARG A 79 7.72 -11.85 10.66
C ARG A 79 8.05 -13.26 10.20
N ILE A 80 7.35 -13.75 9.18
CA ILE A 80 7.58 -15.09 8.61
C ILE A 80 9.00 -15.22 8.07
N ILE A 81 9.45 -14.27 7.25
CA ILE A 81 10.79 -14.28 6.68
C ILE A 81 11.86 -14.23 7.77
N HIS A 82 11.72 -13.34 8.77
CA HIS A 82 12.66 -13.25 9.90
C HIS A 82 12.71 -14.54 10.71
N ALA A 83 11.55 -15.12 11.03
CA ALA A 83 11.46 -16.37 11.79
C ALA A 83 12.17 -17.53 11.08
N HIS A 84 11.95 -17.67 9.77
CA HIS A 84 12.62 -18.70 8.97
C HIS A 84 14.12 -18.42 8.80
N ALA A 85 14.51 -17.19 8.47
CA ALA A 85 15.92 -16.81 8.30
C ALA A 85 16.74 -16.98 9.59
N CYS A 86 16.14 -16.77 10.76
CA CYS A 86 16.79 -16.94 12.06
C CYS A 86 16.72 -18.38 12.61
N GLY A 87 16.20 -19.34 11.85
CA GLY A 87 16.05 -20.74 12.31
C GLY A 87 15.02 -20.92 13.44
N ARG A 88 14.02 -20.05 13.53
CA ARG A 88 12.95 -20.06 14.54
C ARG A 88 11.55 -20.07 13.91
N PRO A 89 11.22 -21.02 13.02
CA PRO A 89 9.93 -21.04 12.33
C PRO A 89 8.72 -21.08 13.28
N HIS A 90 8.87 -21.73 14.44
CA HIS A 90 7.83 -21.80 15.48
C HIS A 90 7.51 -20.47 16.18
N ALA A 91 8.28 -19.40 15.92
CA ALA A 91 7.99 -18.07 16.43
C ALA A 91 6.79 -17.41 15.72
N VAL A 92 6.32 -18.00 14.62
CA VAL A 92 5.12 -17.58 13.89
C VAL A 92 4.08 -18.69 13.97
N THR A 93 2.84 -18.30 14.26
CA THR A 93 1.72 -19.23 14.43
C THR A 93 1.11 -19.65 13.09
N ASP A 94 0.46 -20.82 13.06
CA ASP A 94 -0.31 -21.27 11.90
C ASP A 94 -1.44 -20.31 11.53
N ALA A 95 -1.97 -19.58 12.52
CA ALA A 95 -2.99 -18.54 12.32
C ALA A 95 -2.43 -17.34 11.54
N GLU A 96 -1.22 -16.87 11.85
CA GLU A 96 -0.53 -15.81 11.11
C GLU A 96 -0.25 -16.23 9.66
N GLN A 97 0.24 -17.46 9.46
CA GLN A 97 0.48 -18.03 8.14
C GLN A 97 -0.81 -18.13 7.31
N SER A 98 -1.88 -18.65 7.91
CA SER A 98 -3.19 -18.79 7.27
C SER A 98 -3.82 -17.43 6.95
N ARG A 99 -3.62 -16.42 7.81
CA ARG A 99 -4.05 -15.05 7.57
C ARG A 99 -3.33 -14.44 6.37
N LEU A 100 -2.01 -14.62 6.24
CA LEU A 100 -1.27 -14.12 5.08
C LEU A 100 -1.80 -14.73 3.78
N ILE A 101 -1.98 -16.06 3.73
CA ILE A 101 -2.52 -16.75 2.56
C ILE A 101 -3.91 -16.24 2.23
N SER A 102 -4.77 -16.07 3.23
CA SER A 102 -6.12 -15.53 3.05
C SER A 102 -6.09 -14.11 2.49
N LEU A 103 -5.22 -13.23 3.00
CA LEU A 103 -5.04 -11.87 2.49
C LEU A 103 -4.60 -11.88 1.02
N LEU A 104 -3.63 -12.72 0.65
CA LEU A 104 -3.15 -12.84 -0.73
C LEU A 104 -4.23 -13.42 -1.66
N ALA A 105 -5.00 -14.41 -1.20
CA ALA A 105 -6.10 -15.00 -1.95
C ALA A 105 -7.29 -14.04 -2.17
N LEU A 106 -7.54 -13.11 -1.24
CA LEU A 106 -8.55 -12.07 -1.43
C LEU A 106 -8.19 -11.08 -2.55
N GLY A 107 -6.91 -10.98 -2.93
CA GLY A 107 -6.43 -10.16 -4.04
C GLY A 107 -6.65 -10.76 -5.43
N ARG A 108 -7.31 -11.92 -5.54
CA ARG A 108 -7.32 -12.73 -6.78
C ARG A 108 -7.99 -12.11 -8.00
N ASN A 109 -8.88 -11.15 -7.80
CA ASN A 109 -9.60 -10.52 -8.91
C ASN A 109 -8.78 -9.39 -9.57
N ARG A 110 -7.47 -9.36 -9.36
CA ARG A 110 -6.58 -8.27 -9.78
C ARG A 110 -5.26 -8.81 -10.28
N VAL A 111 -4.53 -7.96 -11.00
CA VAL A 111 -3.16 -8.26 -11.41
C VAL A 111 -2.25 -8.28 -10.17
N LEU A 112 -2.15 -7.19 -9.42
CA LEU A 112 -1.33 -7.17 -8.19
C LEU A 112 -2.17 -6.98 -6.93
N TRP A 113 -1.65 -7.50 -5.82
CA TRP A 113 -2.29 -7.38 -4.52
C TRP A 113 -2.37 -5.90 -4.12
N GLU A 114 -3.58 -5.36 -3.96
CA GLU A 114 -3.84 -3.92 -3.74
C GLU A 114 -3.01 -2.99 -4.65
N ALA A 115 -2.86 -3.38 -5.92
CA ALA A 115 -2.10 -2.65 -6.93
C ALA A 115 -0.59 -2.49 -6.65
N SER A 116 -0.01 -3.20 -5.67
CA SER A 116 1.40 -3.02 -5.26
C SER A 116 2.27 -4.24 -5.54
N ALA A 117 3.26 -4.08 -6.43
CA ALA A 117 4.21 -5.14 -6.75
C ALA A 117 5.07 -5.53 -5.56
N THR A 118 5.59 -4.54 -4.82
CA THR A 118 6.44 -4.79 -3.65
C THR A 118 5.69 -5.57 -2.56
N THR A 119 4.45 -5.18 -2.27
CA THR A 119 3.63 -5.87 -1.25
C THR A 119 3.26 -7.28 -1.69
N HIS A 120 2.92 -7.43 -2.98
CA HIS A 120 2.62 -8.71 -3.59
C HIS A 120 3.83 -9.66 -3.50
N LEU A 121 4.99 -9.25 -4.00
CA LEU A 121 6.23 -10.03 -3.98
C LEU A 121 6.66 -10.42 -2.57
N LEU A 122 6.60 -9.49 -1.62
CA LEU A 122 6.96 -9.78 -0.23
C LEU A 122 6.06 -10.88 0.38
N GLY A 123 4.76 -10.80 0.10
CA GLY A 123 3.80 -11.84 0.51
C GLY A 123 4.10 -13.20 -0.11
N LEU A 124 4.41 -13.24 -1.41
CA LEU A 124 4.79 -14.49 -2.08
C LEU A 124 6.09 -15.07 -1.50
N HIS A 125 7.11 -14.24 -1.27
CA HIS A 125 8.36 -14.69 -0.64
C HIS A 125 8.12 -15.29 0.74
N ALA A 126 7.29 -14.65 1.57
CA ALA A 126 6.93 -15.20 2.86
C ALA A 126 6.18 -16.53 2.76
N VAL A 127 5.20 -16.66 1.85
CA VAL A 127 4.52 -17.97 1.64
C VAL A 127 5.49 -19.04 1.18
N HIS A 128 6.43 -18.70 0.30
CA HIS A 128 7.44 -19.64 -0.19
C HIS A 128 8.31 -20.22 0.94
N THR A 129 8.57 -19.48 2.04
CA THR A 129 9.42 -19.99 3.13
C THR A 129 8.81 -21.12 3.94
N PHE A 130 7.48 -21.22 4.03
CA PHE A 130 6.78 -22.22 4.84
C PHE A 130 5.85 -23.14 4.05
N ARG A 131 5.43 -22.74 2.85
CA ARG A 131 4.53 -23.52 1.99
C ARG A 131 4.82 -23.29 0.50
N PRO A 132 5.97 -23.77 -0.01
CA PRO A 132 6.42 -23.50 -1.38
C PRO A 132 5.52 -24.10 -2.49
N GLY A 133 4.59 -25.00 -2.15
CA GLY A 133 3.63 -25.58 -3.09
C GLY A 133 2.19 -25.03 -2.95
N ASP A 134 1.99 -23.91 -2.25
CA ASP A 134 0.65 -23.32 -2.14
C ASP A 134 0.21 -22.70 -3.48
N PRO A 135 -1.03 -22.95 -3.95
CA PRO A 135 -1.54 -22.38 -5.21
C PRO A 135 -1.51 -20.85 -5.29
N VAL A 136 -1.45 -20.14 -4.15
CA VAL A 136 -1.30 -18.67 -4.14
C VAL A 136 0.03 -18.21 -4.75
N LEU A 137 1.06 -19.05 -4.75
CA LEU A 137 2.37 -18.75 -5.34
C LEU A 137 2.29 -18.75 -6.86
N ASP A 138 1.78 -19.84 -7.46
CA ASP A 138 1.69 -19.97 -8.92
C ASP A 138 0.81 -18.86 -9.52
N ASP A 139 -0.34 -18.63 -8.90
CA ASP A 139 -1.30 -17.59 -9.27
C ASP A 139 -0.72 -16.18 -9.08
N GLY A 140 0.02 -15.95 -8.01
CA GLY A 140 0.70 -14.68 -7.77
C GLY A 140 1.82 -14.39 -8.78
N LEU A 141 2.69 -15.36 -9.02
CA LEU A 141 3.79 -15.24 -9.97
C LEU A 141 3.29 -15.00 -11.39
N LEU A 142 2.25 -15.73 -11.83
CA LEU A 142 1.62 -15.51 -13.12
C LEU A 142 1.15 -14.06 -13.28
N ARG A 143 0.50 -13.50 -12.26
CA ARG A 143 0.01 -12.13 -12.35
C ARG A 143 1.12 -11.09 -12.24
N LEU A 144 2.19 -11.37 -11.51
CA LEU A 144 3.37 -10.52 -11.54
C LEU A 144 3.95 -10.45 -12.95
N CYS A 145 4.05 -11.58 -13.66
CA CYS A 145 4.48 -11.61 -15.06
C CYS A 145 3.54 -10.78 -15.96
N LEU A 146 2.23 -10.81 -15.71
CA LEU A 146 1.26 -9.98 -16.43
C LEU A 146 1.37 -8.49 -16.10
N ALA A 147 2.01 -8.11 -14.99
CA ALA A 147 2.24 -6.72 -14.59
C ALA A 147 3.56 -6.15 -15.14
N VAL A 148 4.42 -6.98 -15.75
CA VAL A 148 5.66 -6.51 -16.37
C VAL A 148 5.30 -5.70 -17.61
N ASN A 149 5.84 -4.49 -17.68
CA ASN A 149 5.63 -3.60 -18.80
C ASN A 149 6.39 -4.07 -20.05
N ALA A 150 6.08 -3.49 -21.20
CA ALA A 150 6.77 -3.79 -22.46
C ALA A 150 8.27 -3.41 -22.46
N ASP A 151 8.72 -2.60 -21.50
CA ASP A 151 10.11 -2.22 -21.28
C ASP A 151 10.81 -3.07 -20.20
N ASP A 152 10.23 -4.22 -19.85
CA ASP A 152 10.65 -5.12 -18.77
C ASP A 152 10.59 -4.50 -17.36
N GLY A 153 10.03 -3.28 -17.23
CA GLY A 153 9.83 -2.61 -15.97
C GLY A 153 8.72 -3.25 -15.14
N VAL A 154 8.93 -3.33 -13.82
CA VAL A 154 7.87 -3.71 -12.86
C VAL A 154 7.35 -2.44 -12.18
N PRO A 155 6.05 -2.13 -12.28
CA PRO A 155 5.49 -0.93 -11.66
C PRO A 155 5.51 -1.07 -10.13
N PHE A 156 5.91 0.00 -9.43
CA PHE A 156 5.79 0.06 -7.97
C PHE A 156 4.32 -0.05 -7.54
N LEU A 157 3.46 0.72 -8.24
CA LEU A 157 2.01 0.66 -8.15
C LEU A 157 1.45 0.56 -9.58
N VAL A 158 0.57 -0.42 -9.87
CA VAL A 158 0.03 -0.65 -11.22
C VAL A 158 -1.02 0.37 -11.64
N SER A 159 -1.64 1.08 -10.68
CA SER A 159 -2.62 2.12 -10.99
C SER A 159 -2.76 3.13 -9.86
N HIS A 160 -3.09 4.37 -10.23
CA HIS A 160 -3.62 5.44 -9.36
C HIS A 160 -4.80 6.14 -10.05
N ASP A 161 -5.47 5.42 -10.95
CA ASP A 161 -6.46 5.97 -11.88
C ASP A 161 -7.55 6.77 -11.17
N LEU A 162 -8.08 6.31 -10.04
CA LEU A 162 -9.18 6.96 -9.36
C LEU A 162 -8.75 8.28 -8.72
N TRP A 163 -7.63 8.27 -7.99
CA TRP A 163 -7.06 9.48 -7.41
C TRP A 163 -6.64 10.49 -8.49
N LEU A 164 -5.94 10.02 -9.53
CA LEU A 164 -5.51 10.88 -10.65
C LEU A 164 -6.70 11.43 -11.43
N THR A 165 -7.77 10.65 -11.60
CA THR A 165 -9.01 11.12 -12.25
C THR A 165 -9.64 12.24 -11.44
N ALA A 166 -9.71 12.13 -10.11
CA ALA A 166 -10.25 13.20 -9.27
C ALA A 166 -9.38 14.47 -9.34
N VAL A 167 -8.05 14.34 -9.27
CA VAL A 167 -7.12 15.48 -9.34
C VAL A 167 -7.14 16.15 -10.72
N ALA A 168 -7.07 15.37 -11.80
CA ALA A 168 -7.14 15.92 -13.15
C ALA A 168 -8.51 16.53 -13.44
N GLY A 169 -9.58 15.88 -12.98
CA GLY A 169 -10.94 16.37 -13.11
C GLY A 169 -11.13 17.74 -12.45
N LEU A 170 -10.58 17.93 -11.25
CA LEU A 170 -10.53 19.23 -10.58
C LEU A 170 -9.80 20.30 -11.39
N ALA A 171 -8.67 19.96 -12.01
CA ALA A 171 -7.95 20.91 -12.86
C ALA A 171 -8.74 21.30 -14.11
N PHE A 172 -9.64 20.43 -14.59
CA PHE A 172 -10.43 20.64 -15.81
C PHE A 172 -11.78 21.32 -15.58
N THR A 173 -12.25 21.48 -14.35
CA THR A 173 -13.57 22.08 -14.07
C THR A 173 -13.69 23.55 -14.51
N GLY A 174 -12.57 24.25 -14.71
CA GLY A 174 -12.54 25.62 -15.22
C GLY A 174 -12.49 25.76 -16.74
N GLU A 175 -12.46 24.66 -17.49
CA GLU A 175 -12.24 24.66 -18.93
C GLU A 175 -13.49 24.20 -19.69
N ASP A 176 -14.21 25.14 -20.33
CA ASP A 176 -15.48 24.87 -21.03
C ASP A 176 -15.37 23.77 -22.09
N THR A 177 -14.23 23.72 -22.80
CA THR A 177 -13.97 22.70 -23.83
C THR A 177 -13.84 21.29 -23.26
N LEU A 178 -13.56 21.16 -21.96
CA LEU A 178 -13.38 19.89 -21.26
C LEU A 178 -14.59 19.49 -20.42
N ALA A 179 -15.63 20.33 -20.31
CA ALA A 179 -16.81 20.06 -19.50
C ALA A 179 -17.45 18.66 -19.74
N PRO A 180 -17.57 18.14 -20.99
CA PRO A 180 -18.09 16.80 -21.21
C PRO A 180 -17.21 15.68 -20.61
N TYR A 181 -15.89 15.89 -20.56
CA TYR A 181 -14.96 14.93 -19.97
C TYR A 181 -14.98 15.01 -18.45
N VAL A 182 -15.08 16.21 -17.88
CA VAL A 182 -15.23 16.44 -16.43
C VAL A 182 -16.41 15.64 -15.87
N LEU A 183 -17.58 15.72 -16.52
CA LEU A 183 -18.75 14.97 -16.06
C LEU A 183 -18.55 13.45 -16.16
N ARG A 184 -17.93 12.96 -17.24
CA ARG A 184 -17.62 11.52 -17.39
C ARG A 184 -16.62 11.02 -16.35
N MET A 185 -15.63 11.84 -16.02
CA MET A 185 -14.65 11.55 -14.97
C MET A 185 -15.32 11.53 -13.59
N ALA A 186 -16.23 12.47 -13.33
CA ALA A 186 -16.99 12.53 -12.09
C ALA A 186 -17.94 11.32 -11.95
N ASP A 187 -18.60 10.90 -13.03
CA ASP A 187 -19.40 9.68 -13.06
C ASP A 187 -18.56 8.43 -12.74
N LEU A 188 -17.36 8.33 -13.33
CA LEU A 188 -16.42 7.26 -13.02
C LEU A 188 -16.06 7.27 -11.53
N VAL A 189 -15.65 8.42 -10.99
CA VAL A 189 -15.29 8.57 -9.57
C VAL A 189 -16.45 8.18 -8.66
N ALA A 190 -17.66 8.70 -8.92
CA ALA A 190 -18.84 8.39 -8.12
C ALA A 190 -19.20 6.89 -8.15
N SER A 191 -19.03 6.21 -9.29
CA SER A 191 -19.34 4.78 -9.44
C SER A 191 -18.42 3.84 -8.65
N TRP A 192 -17.25 4.32 -8.24
CA TRP A 192 -16.25 3.56 -7.49
C TRP A 192 -16.19 3.92 -6.00
N GLN A 193 -17.19 4.64 -5.48
CA GLN A 193 -17.32 4.84 -4.04
C GLN A 193 -17.50 3.49 -3.35
N ALA A 194 -16.68 3.23 -2.33
CA ALA A 194 -16.76 2.01 -1.55
C ALA A 194 -17.99 2.02 -0.62
N PRO A 195 -18.44 0.86 -0.12
CA PRO A 195 -19.63 0.77 0.73
C PRO A 195 -19.57 1.58 2.03
N ASP A 196 -18.36 1.88 2.52
CA ASP A 196 -18.12 2.72 3.69
C ASP A 196 -18.28 4.23 3.40
N GLY A 197 -18.50 4.62 2.13
CA GLY A 197 -18.60 6.02 1.69
C GLY A 197 -17.27 6.65 1.28
N SER A 198 -16.17 5.91 1.37
CA SER A 198 -14.81 6.37 1.07
C SER A 198 -14.37 5.91 -0.32
N TRP A 199 -13.16 6.27 -0.74
CA TRP A 199 -12.57 5.85 -2.02
C TRP A 199 -11.19 5.21 -1.85
N PRO A 200 -10.91 4.15 -2.63
CA PRO A 200 -9.53 3.71 -2.85
C PRO A 200 -8.77 4.67 -3.78
N PHE A 201 -7.44 4.68 -3.73
CA PHE A 201 -6.65 5.47 -4.69
C PHE A 201 -6.67 4.92 -6.13
N ALA A 202 -7.04 3.65 -6.30
CA ALA A 202 -7.15 3.02 -7.61
C ALA A 202 -8.38 2.11 -7.72
N ILE A 203 -8.88 1.96 -8.93
CA ILE A 203 -10.01 1.11 -9.26
C ILE A 203 -9.75 -0.33 -8.85
N GLY A 204 -10.80 -0.95 -8.30
CA GLY A 204 -10.77 -2.31 -7.83
C GLY A 204 -10.14 -2.49 -6.46
N MET A 205 -9.42 -1.51 -5.90
CA MET A 205 -8.86 -1.58 -4.55
C MET A 205 -9.91 -1.60 -3.44
N ARG A 206 -9.60 -2.29 -2.33
CA ARG A 206 -10.54 -2.41 -1.19
C ARG A 206 -10.23 -1.42 -0.11
N GLN A 207 -8.95 -1.20 0.15
CA GLN A 207 -8.56 -0.24 1.15
C GLN A 207 -8.94 1.15 0.66
N THR A 208 -9.60 1.91 1.53
CA THR A 208 -9.99 3.29 1.27
C THR A 208 -9.06 4.24 2.03
N TYR A 209 -8.98 5.48 1.56
CA TYR A 209 -7.95 6.42 1.95
C TYR A 209 -8.57 7.80 2.20
N VAL A 210 -8.30 8.44 3.34
CA VAL A 210 -8.88 9.77 3.68
C VAL A 210 -8.47 10.84 2.66
N ASP A 211 -7.22 10.84 2.21
CA ASP A 211 -6.72 11.80 1.22
C ASP A 211 -7.38 11.61 -0.15
N THR A 212 -7.64 10.37 -0.56
CA THR A 212 -8.36 10.09 -1.79
C THR A 212 -9.82 10.49 -1.67
N THR A 213 -10.45 10.20 -0.53
CA THR A 213 -11.85 10.57 -0.27
C THR A 213 -12.05 12.08 -0.27
N THR A 214 -11.15 12.83 0.35
CA THR A 214 -11.22 14.31 0.32
C THR A 214 -11.08 14.85 -1.11
N ARG A 215 -10.15 14.32 -1.92
CA ARG A 215 -9.99 14.73 -3.33
C ARG A 215 -11.15 14.34 -4.22
N CYS A 216 -11.70 13.13 -4.06
CA CYS A 216 -12.89 12.70 -4.78
C CYS A 216 -14.10 13.58 -4.42
N MET A 217 -14.28 13.87 -3.13
CA MET A 217 -15.38 14.73 -2.67
C MET A 217 -15.26 16.17 -3.20
N GLU A 218 -14.05 16.74 -3.19
CA GLU A 218 -13.77 18.06 -3.75
C GLU A 218 -14.08 18.09 -5.25
N PHE A 219 -13.62 17.07 -5.99
CA PHE A 219 -13.89 16.95 -7.42
C PHE A 219 -15.39 16.86 -7.73
N LEU A 220 -16.11 15.96 -7.07
CA LEU A 220 -17.54 15.80 -7.28
C LEU A 220 -18.32 17.07 -6.92
N HIS A 221 -17.89 17.81 -5.90
CA HIS A 221 -18.48 19.10 -5.56
C HIS A 221 -18.28 20.14 -6.68
N ALA A 222 -17.06 20.23 -7.24
CA ALA A 222 -16.73 21.18 -8.29
C ALA A 222 -17.35 20.82 -9.64
N ALA A 223 -17.53 19.53 -9.94
CA ALA A 223 -18.09 19.06 -11.20
C ALA A 223 -19.60 19.29 -11.29
N ASP A 224 -20.36 18.88 -10.28
CA ASP A 224 -21.81 19.12 -10.18
C ASP A 224 -22.30 18.82 -8.75
N PRO A 225 -22.47 19.84 -7.89
CA PRO A 225 -22.76 19.62 -6.47
C PRO A 225 -24.13 18.97 -6.22
N ASP A 226 -25.10 19.18 -7.12
CA ASP A 226 -26.47 18.70 -6.97
C ASP A 226 -26.59 17.25 -7.46
N ARG A 227 -25.95 16.93 -8.59
CA ARG A 227 -25.94 15.56 -9.15
C ARG A 227 -25.28 14.56 -8.21
N TYR A 228 -24.19 14.94 -7.57
CA TYR A 228 -23.41 14.02 -6.72
C TYR A 228 -23.69 14.17 -5.21
N ARG A 229 -24.82 14.78 -4.83
CA ARG A 229 -25.18 15.03 -3.44
C ARG A 229 -25.13 13.77 -2.57
N GLU A 230 -25.79 12.68 -2.99
CA GLU A 230 -25.84 11.44 -2.20
C GLU A 230 -24.44 10.83 -1.97
N THR A 231 -23.63 10.79 -3.02
CA THR A 231 -22.24 10.32 -2.96
C THR A 231 -21.42 11.17 -1.98
N ARG A 232 -21.59 12.49 -1.99
CA ARG A 232 -20.92 13.42 -1.07
C ARG A 232 -21.43 13.30 0.37
N ASP A 233 -22.71 13.01 0.58
CA ASP A 233 -23.28 12.82 1.92
C ASP A 233 -22.68 11.57 2.59
N LYS A 234 -22.53 10.47 1.83
CA LYS A 234 -21.84 9.25 2.31
C LYS A 234 -20.37 9.51 2.66
N ALA A 235 -19.68 10.27 1.82
CA ALA A 235 -18.29 10.68 2.07
C ALA A 235 -18.16 11.53 3.34
N THR A 236 -19.11 12.45 3.53
CA THR A 236 -19.18 13.31 4.72
C THR A 236 -19.41 12.48 5.96
N ALA A 237 -20.32 11.50 5.92
CA ALA A 237 -20.54 10.56 7.02
C ALA A 237 -19.27 9.78 7.36
N TYR A 238 -18.57 9.24 6.36
CA TYR A 238 -17.29 8.56 6.54
C TYR A 238 -16.22 9.46 7.18
N LEU A 239 -16.01 10.66 6.65
CA LEU A 239 -14.99 11.59 7.14
C LEU A 239 -15.29 12.08 8.56
N THR A 240 -16.57 12.29 8.88
CA THR A 240 -17.03 12.65 10.23
C THR A 240 -16.82 11.49 11.18
N ASP A 241 -17.08 10.26 10.74
CA ASP A 241 -16.83 9.08 11.55
C ASP A 241 -15.31 8.92 11.78
N ILE A 242 -14.46 9.01 10.76
CA ILE A 242 -13.03 8.75 10.98
C ILE A 242 -12.29 9.86 11.76
N ALA A 243 -12.85 11.07 11.83
CA ALA A 243 -12.26 12.20 12.53
C ALA A 243 -11.98 11.90 14.02
N GLY A 244 -10.82 12.35 14.50
CA GLY A 244 -10.44 12.31 15.89
C GLY A 244 -11.20 13.34 16.74
N PRO A 245 -11.13 13.22 18.08
CA PRO A 245 -11.77 14.17 19.00
C PRO A 245 -11.24 15.60 18.90
N ASP A 246 -10.07 15.79 18.28
CA ASP A 246 -9.45 17.08 17.96
C ASP A 246 -9.87 17.64 16.59
N GLY A 247 -10.72 16.93 15.84
CA GLY A 247 -11.14 17.28 14.49
C GLY A 247 -10.13 16.93 13.40
N GLY A 248 -8.96 16.37 13.75
CA GLY A 248 -7.99 15.90 12.77
C GLY A 248 -8.41 14.57 12.15
N CYS A 249 -8.15 14.38 10.86
CA CYS A 249 -8.42 13.11 10.19
C CYS A 249 -7.15 12.25 10.10
N PRO A 250 -7.14 11.04 10.68
CA PRO A 250 -6.02 10.11 10.52
C PRO A 250 -5.98 9.57 9.09
N THR A 251 -4.83 9.08 8.65
CA THR A 251 -4.72 8.55 7.27
C THR A 251 -5.57 7.29 7.05
N TRP A 252 -5.73 6.44 8.08
CA TRP A 252 -6.22 5.06 7.92
C TRP A 252 -7.37 4.66 8.84
N VAL A 253 -7.25 4.91 10.15
CA VAL A 253 -8.19 4.41 11.17
C VAL A 253 -8.38 5.48 12.23
N ARG A 254 -9.62 5.64 12.71
CA ARG A 254 -9.96 6.52 13.83
C ARG A 254 -9.02 6.30 15.02
N GLY A 255 -8.54 7.39 15.60
CA GLY A 255 -7.67 7.34 16.78
C GLY A 255 -6.20 6.99 16.50
N ASP A 256 -5.79 6.83 15.23
CA ASP A 256 -4.37 6.94 14.90
C ASP A 256 -3.92 8.36 15.25
N THR A 257 -2.97 8.53 16.18
CA THR A 257 -2.49 9.82 16.71
C THR A 257 -1.72 10.67 15.69
N ARG A 258 -1.96 10.41 14.41
CA ARG A 258 -1.22 10.91 13.26
C ARG A 258 -2.18 11.77 12.45
N THR A 259 -2.47 12.95 12.99
CA THR A 259 -3.23 13.98 12.31
C THR A 259 -2.30 14.77 11.38
N TRP A 260 -2.82 15.19 10.23
CA TRP A 260 -2.21 16.29 9.49
C TRP A 260 -2.57 17.58 10.22
N THR A 261 -1.58 18.23 10.83
CA THR A 261 -1.63 19.65 11.19
C THR A 261 -0.72 20.43 10.27
#